data_AF-A0A1M6GB45-F1
#
_entry.id   AF-A0A1M6GB45-F1
#
_cell.length_a   1.000
_cell.length_b   1.000
_cell.length_c   1.000
_cell.angle_alpha   90.00
_cell.angle_beta   90.00
_cell.angle_gamma   90.00
#
_symmetry.space_group_name_H-M   'P 1'
#
loop_
_entity.id
_entity.type
_entity.pdbx_description
1 polymer ?
#
loop_
_entity_poly.entity_id
_entity_poly.type
_entity_poly.pdbx_seq_one_letter_code
_entity_poly.pdbx_strand_id
1 'polypeptide(L)'
;MINAGRDNAEKQRQLEERKINNQPDSLANQEDEFRCSIHNIVDRHKQIINESVEIIRRSKNLDTIETRINAVRDSWNYLISFTIPNQPNFLKEFEQEYNQQIARAVNELYNDYILKIESLKTARAKENHTVRMFETIERAKSILIDNETYQHSLQRLEEIHHDTEETFSNIST
;
A
#
# COMPACT_ATOMS: atom_id res chain seq x y z
N MET A 1 -58.46 53.81 -2.62
CA MET A 1 -57.06 53.45 -2.89
C MET A 1 -56.57 52.41 -1.89
N ILE A 2 -57.03 51.15 -1.97
CA ILE A 2 -56.60 50.06 -1.08
C ILE A 2 -56.53 48.78 -1.93
N ASN A 3 -55.54 48.62 -2.80
CA ASN A 3 -55.33 47.36 -3.54
C ASN A 3 -53.86 47.01 -3.76
N ALA A 4 -52.92 47.96 -3.69
CA ALA A 4 -51.50 47.68 -3.96
C ALA A 4 -50.77 46.92 -2.83
N GLY A 5 -51.28 46.94 -1.59
CA GLY A 5 -50.62 46.30 -0.44
C GLY A 5 -50.86 44.80 -0.29
N ARG A 6 -51.98 44.28 -0.82
CA ARG A 6 -52.33 42.84 -0.74
C ARG A 6 -51.53 42.00 -1.75
N ASP A 7 -51.41 42.49 -2.98
CA ASP A 7 -50.68 41.80 -4.06
C ASP A 7 -49.18 41.62 -3.76
N ASN A 8 -48.57 42.54 -3.02
CA ASN A 8 -47.14 42.47 -2.69
C ASN A 8 -46.85 41.46 -1.57
N ALA A 9 -47.75 41.36 -0.58
CA ALA A 9 -47.65 40.38 0.50
C ALA A 9 -47.91 38.94 0.00
N GLU A 10 -48.83 38.77 -0.96
CA GLU A 10 -49.13 37.47 -1.56
C GLU A 10 -48.01 36.98 -2.47
N LYS A 11 -47.36 37.89 -3.22
CA LYS A 11 -46.13 37.57 -3.97
C LYS A 11 -44.96 37.20 -3.07
N GLN A 12 -44.79 37.86 -1.92
CA GLN A 12 -43.75 37.50 -0.95
C GLN A 12 -43.98 36.13 -0.32
N ARG A 13 -45.22 35.79 0.06
CA ARG A 13 -45.57 34.45 0.57
C ARG A 13 -45.35 33.35 -0.47
N GLN A 14 -45.76 33.58 -1.73
CA GLN A 14 -45.50 32.61 -2.80
C GLN A 14 -44.00 32.43 -3.09
N LEU A 15 -43.17 33.47 -2.90
CA LEU A 15 -41.72 33.36 -3.02
C LEU A 15 -41.09 32.60 -1.86
N GLU A 16 -41.58 32.80 -0.63
CA GLU A 16 -41.14 32.06 0.55
C GLU A 16 -41.55 30.59 0.51
N GLU A 17 -42.79 30.27 0.09
CA GLU A 17 -43.27 28.89 -0.09
C GLU A 17 -42.48 28.15 -1.18
N ARG A 18 -42.11 28.81 -2.28
CA ARG A 18 -41.23 28.23 -3.32
C ARG A 18 -39.81 27.99 -2.84
N LYS A 19 -39.27 28.84 -1.96
CA LYS A 19 -37.95 28.63 -1.35
C LYS A 19 -37.96 27.43 -0.39
N ILE A 20 -39.03 27.26 0.38
CA ILE A 20 -39.19 26.17 1.33
C ILE A 20 -39.42 24.83 0.60
N ASN A 21 -40.20 24.80 -0.49
CA ASN A 21 -40.44 23.56 -1.25
C ASN A 21 -39.24 23.11 -2.11
N ASN A 22 -38.34 24.00 -2.52
CA ASN A 22 -37.15 23.63 -3.31
C ASN A 22 -35.90 23.34 -2.44
N GLN A 23 -35.94 23.64 -1.14
CA GLN A 23 -34.85 23.33 -0.19
C GLN A 23 -34.68 21.83 0.13
N PRO A 24 -35.73 21.01 0.36
CA PRO A 24 -35.56 19.60 0.70
C PRO A 24 -34.94 18.81 -0.46
N ASP A 25 -35.31 19.10 -1.70
CA ASP A 25 -34.73 18.46 -2.89
C ASP A 25 -33.24 18.84 -3.06
N SER A 26 -32.84 20.08 -2.77
CA SER A 26 -31.43 20.47 -2.88
C SER A 26 -30.56 19.85 -1.77
N LEU A 27 -31.10 19.69 -0.55
CA LEU A 27 -30.40 19.06 0.56
C LEU A 27 -30.28 17.54 0.36
N ALA A 28 -31.35 16.87 -0.07
CA ALA A 28 -31.32 15.45 -0.41
C ALA A 28 -30.32 15.15 -1.55
N ASN A 29 -30.32 15.96 -2.61
CA ASN A 29 -29.36 15.82 -3.70
C ASN A 29 -27.91 16.04 -3.24
N GLN A 30 -27.65 16.97 -2.30
CA GLN A 30 -26.32 17.17 -1.73
C GLN A 30 -25.87 16.01 -0.84
N GLU A 31 -26.77 15.43 -0.05
CA GLU A 31 -26.49 14.24 0.75
C GLU A 31 -26.20 13.02 -0.12
N ASP A 32 -26.93 12.86 -1.23
CA ASP A 32 -26.70 11.77 -2.19
C ASP A 32 -25.39 11.94 -2.96
N GLU A 33 -25.07 13.16 -3.44
CA GLU A 33 -23.78 13.47 -4.05
C GLU A 33 -22.60 13.22 -3.09
N PHE A 34 -22.76 13.61 -1.83
CA PHE A 34 -21.77 13.35 -0.79
C PHE A 34 -21.59 11.84 -0.55
N ARG A 35 -22.68 11.08 -0.43
CA ARG A 35 -22.64 9.61 -0.28
C ARG A 35 -21.98 8.92 -1.47
N CYS A 36 -22.30 9.34 -2.70
CA CYS A 36 -21.66 8.83 -3.92
C CYS A 36 -20.16 9.13 -3.94
N SER A 37 -19.76 10.34 -3.53
CA SER A 37 -18.36 10.74 -3.46
C SER A 37 -17.58 9.89 -2.44
N ILE A 38 -18.14 9.69 -1.23
CA ILE A 38 -17.54 8.82 -0.22
C ILE A 38 -17.43 7.38 -0.72
N HIS A 39 -18.44 6.86 -1.42
CA HIS A 39 -18.40 5.51 -1.99
C HIS A 39 -17.25 5.33 -2.99
N ASN A 40 -17.10 6.28 -3.92
CA ASN A 40 -16.02 6.26 -4.91
C ASN A 40 -14.64 6.30 -4.25
N ILE A 41 -14.48 7.08 -3.17
CA ILE A 41 -13.21 7.17 -2.45
C ILE A 41 -12.91 5.85 -1.72
N VAL A 42 -13.91 5.28 -1.02
CA VAL A 42 -13.78 3.98 -0.34
C VAL A 42 -13.37 2.89 -1.33
N ASP A 43 -14.02 2.82 -2.49
CA ASP A 43 -13.71 1.81 -3.50
C ASP A 43 -12.32 1.98 -4.11
N ARG A 44 -11.87 3.23 -4.30
CA ARG A 44 -10.50 3.52 -4.70
C ARG A 44 -9.48 2.99 -3.69
N HIS A 45 -9.69 3.20 -2.39
CA HIS A 45 -8.76 2.70 -1.38
C HIS A 45 -8.76 1.17 -1.29
N LYS A 46 -9.92 0.51 -1.43
CA LYS A 46 -9.97 -0.96 -1.55
C LYS A 46 -9.19 -1.45 -2.76
N GLN A 47 -9.32 -0.78 -3.91
CA GLN A 47 -8.58 -1.11 -5.11
C GLN A 47 -7.07 -0.99 -4.89
N ILE A 48 -6.61 0.12 -4.30
CA ILE A 48 -5.18 0.34 -3.97
C ILE A 48 -4.65 -0.79 -3.09
N ILE A 49 -5.41 -1.21 -2.08
CA ILE A 49 -5.02 -2.30 -1.19
C ILE A 49 -4.88 -3.60 -1.99
N ASN A 50 -5.91 -3.99 -2.73
CA ASN A 50 -5.93 -5.25 -3.49
C ASN A 50 -4.79 -5.32 -4.51
N GLU A 51 -4.57 -4.24 -5.27
CA GLU A 51 -3.48 -4.18 -6.24
C GLU A 51 -2.11 -4.25 -5.56
N SER A 52 -1.94 -3.56 -4.43
CA SER A 52 -0.66 -3.52 -3.71
C SER A 52 -0.31 -4.86 -3.09
N VAL A 53 -1.30 -5.58 -2.55
CA VAL A 53 -1.15 -6.95 -2.05
C VAL A 53 -0.60 -7.86 -3.15
N GLU A 54 -1.23 -7.84 -4.33
CA GLU A 54 -0.80 -8.68 -5.46
C GLU A 54 0.59 -8.30 -5.99
N ILE A 55 0.91 -7.00 -6.02
CA ILE A 55 2.24 -6.54 -6.42
C ILE A 55 3.31 -7.02 -5.45
N ILE A 56 3.07 -6.92 -4.14
CA ILE A 56 4.02 -7.36 -3.10
C ILE A 56 4.30 -8.87 -3.22
N ARG A 57 3.25 -9.67 -3.42
CA ARG A 57 3.36 -11.14 -3.55
C ARG A 57 4.17 -11.61 -4.76
N ARG A 58 4.32 -10.78 -5.79
CA ARG A 58 4.95 -11.17 -7.07
C ARG A 58 6.27 -10.43 -7.34
N SER A 59 6.47 -9.28 -6.71
CA SER A 59 7.67 -8.47 -6.92
C SER A 59 8.90 -9.14 -6.31
N LYS A 60 10.06 -8.90 -6.92
CA LYS A 60 11.39 -9.11 -6.32
C LYS A 60 12.12 -7.81 -6.02
N ASN A 61 11.54 -6.66 -6.41
CA ASN A 61 12.11 -5.34 -6.18
C ASN A 61 11.68 -4.83 -4.80
N LEU A 62 12.67 -4.66 -3.91
CA LEU A 62 12.45 -4.30 -2.51
C LEU A 62 11.82 -2.89 -2.35
N ASP A 63 12.23 -1.92 -3.16
CA ASP A 63 11.67 -0.55 -3.10
C ASP A 63 10.19 -0.53 -3.52
N THR A 64 9.84 -1.34 -4.52
CA THR A 64 8.44 -1.56 -4.91
C THR A 64 7.66 -2.17 -3.76
N ILE A 65 8.20 -3.20 -3.11
CA ILE A 65 7.53 -3.88 -2.00
C ILE A 65 7.31 -2.90 -0.83
N GLU A 66 8.33 -2.13 -0.44
CA GLU A 66 8.25 -1.11 0.61
C GLU A 66 7.23 0.00 0.29
N THR A 67 7.27 0.53 -0.93
CA THR A 67 6.32 1.59 -1.34
C THR A 67 4.88 1.09 -1.25
N ARG A 68 4.66 -0.18 -1.61
CA ARG A 68 3.32 -0.78 -1.63
C ARG A 68 2.78 -1.09 -0.24
N ILE A 69 3.60 -1.47 0.74
CA ILE A 69 3.12 -1.69 2.11
C ILE A 69 2.69 -0.37 2.75
N ASN A 70 3.40 0.72 2.48
CA ASN A 70 3.01 2.05 2.94
C ASN A 70 1.69 2.49 2.30
N ALA A 71 1.50 2.25 0.99
CA ALA A 71 0.23 2.52 0.32
C ALA A 71 -0.95 1.72 0.90
N VAL A 72 -0.71 0.47 1.32
CA VAL A 72 -1.72 -0.36 2.01
C VAL A 72 -2.04 0.21 3.39
N ARG A 73 -1.03 0.55 4.20
CA ARG A 73 -1.20 1.16 5.52
C ARG A 73 -2.04 2.44 5.45
N ASP A 74 -1.66 3.35 4.55
CA ASP A 74 -2.37 4.63 4.38
C ASP A 74 -3.82 4.41 3.95
N SER A 75 -4.05 3.51 2.99
CA SER A 75 -5.39 3.21 2.50
C SER A 75 -6.24 2.49 3.55
N TRP A 76 -5.65 1.59 4.33
CA TRP A 76 -6.35 0.90 5.41
C TRP A 76 -6.74 1.86 6.53
N ASN A 77 -5.80 2.72 6.95
CA ASN A 77 -6.05 3.77 7.95
C ASN A 77 -7.12 4.76 7.50
N TYR A 78 -7.17 5.05 6.20
CA TYR A 78 -8.27 5.82 5.63
C TYR A 78 -9.58 5.05 5.72
N LEU A 79 -9.66 3.80 5.26
CA LEU A 79 -10.90 3.01 5.29
C LEU A 79 -11.50 2.87 6.69
N ILE A 80 -10.67 2.67 7.71
CA ILE A 80 -11.14 2.54 9.10
C ILE A 80 -11.73 3.84 9.66
N SER A 81 -11.39 5.01 9.10
CA SER A 81 -11.99 6.28 9.52
C SER A 81 -13.40 6.50 8.94
N PHE A 82 -13.79 5.76 7.90
CA PHE A 82 -15.13 5.86 7.29
C PHE A 82 -16.03 4.69 7.63
N THR A 83 -15.46 3.49 7.80
CA THR A 83 -16.21 2.24 7.96
C THR A 83 -15.50 1.29 8.88
N ILE A 84 -16.24 0.52 9.69
CA ILE A 84 -15.68 -0.62 10.42
C ILE A 84 -15.37 -1.72 9.38
N PRO A 85 -14.10 -2.11 9.18
CA PRO A 85 -13.77 -3.15 8.22
C PRO A 85 -14.28 -4.52 8.68
N ASN A 86 -14.73 -5.34 7.74
CA ASN A 86 -15.13 -6.72 8.02
C ASN A 86 -13.95 -7.64 8.37
N GLN A 87 -12.71 -7.16 8.25
CA GLN A 87 -11.48 -7.89 8.55
C GLN A 87 -10.58 -7.06 9.48
N PRO A 88 -10.88 -6.99 10.78
CA PRO A 88 -10.17 -6.12 11.71
C PRO A 88 -8.66 -6.43 11.84
N ASN A 89 -8.26 -7.68 11.58
CA ASN A 89 -6.87 -8.13 11.67
C ASN A 89 -6.11 -8.06 10.33
N PHE A 90 -6.75 -7.61 9.25
CA PHE A 90 -6.16 -7.64 7.91
C PHE A 90 -4.76 -7.02 7.87
N LEU A 91 -4.59 -5.80 8.41
CA LEU A 91 -3.31 -5.12 8.35
C LEU A 91 -2.22 -5.89 9.13
N LYS A 92 -2.56 -6.43 10.30
CA LYS A 92 -1.63 -7.25 11.10
C LYS A 92 -1.18 -8.49 10.32
N GLU A 93 -2.12 -9.24 9.76
CA GLU A 93 -1.85 -10.46 8.98
C GLU A 93 -1.05 -10.13 7.71
N PHE A 94 -1.36 -9.01 7.06
CA PHE A 94 -0.66 -8.56 5.86
C PHE A 94 0.78 -8.12 6.14
N GLU A 95 1.04 -7.44 7.27
CA GLU A 95 2.40 -7.10 7.69
C GLU A 95 3.24 -8.34 8.04
N GLN A 96 2.61 -9.40 8.54
CA GLN A 96 3.28 -10.68 8.75
C GLN A 96 3.66 -11.34 7.43
N GLU A 97 2.74 -11.34 6.45
CA GLU A 97 3.00 -11.82 5.08
C GLU A 97 4.09 -10.99 4.41
N TYR A 98 4.08 -9.67 4.58
CA TYR A 98 5.09 -8.75 4.02
C TYR A 98 6.53 -9.18 4.36
N ASN A 99 6.81 -9.47 5.63
CA ASN A 99 8.15 -9.94 6.04
C ASN A 99 8.56 -11.24 5.34
N GLN A 100 7.60 -12.14 5.09
CA GLN A 100 7.86 -13.37 4.33
C GLN A 100 8.14 -13.08 2.86
N GLN A 101 7.44 -12.10 2.27
CA GLN A 101 7.67 -11.67 0.89
C GLN A 101 9.03 -11.01 0.69
N ILE A 102 9.53 -10.27 1.67
CA ILE A 102 10.91 -9.74 1.67
C ILE A 102 11.92 -10.88 1.62
N ALA A 103 11.80 -11.86 2.51
CA ALA A 103 12.71 -13.02 2.54
C ALA A 103 12.65 -13.84 1.24
N ARG A 104 11.45 -14.05 0.67
CA ARG A 104 11.27 -14.69 -0.64
C ARG A 104 11.98 -13.91 -1.75
N ALA A 105 11.78 -12.61 -1.83
CA ALA A 105 12.37 -11.76 -2.86
C ALA A 105 13.90 -11.81 -2.82
N VAL A 106 14.51 -11.74 -1.62
CA VAL A 106 15.97 -11.84 -1.47
C VAL A 106 16.48 -13.23 -1.84
N ASN A 107 15.76 -14.28 -1.48
CA ASN A 107 16.12 -15.65 -1.88
C ASN A 107 16.11 -15.83 -3.40
N GLU A 108 15.13 -15.24 -4.10
CA GLU A 108 15.10 -15.24 -5.57
C GLU A 108 16.27 -14.45 -6.17
N LEU A 109 16.58 -13.28 -5.60
CA LEU A 109 17.75 -12.48 -6.03
C LEU A 109 19.07 -13.20 -5.77
N TYR A 110 19.17 -13.97 -4.69
CA TYR A 110 20.32 -14.82 -4.40
C TYR A 110 20.51 -15.92 -5.43
N ASN A 111 19.42 -16.58 -5.85
CA ASN A 111 19.48 -17.58 -6.92
C ASN A 111 19.93 -16.94 -8.26
N ASP A 112 19.42 -15.75 -8.58
CA ASP A 112 19.88 -14.97 -9.75
C ASP A 112 21.38 -14.63 -9.63
N TYR A 113 21.83 -14.26 -8.42
CA TYR A 113 23.22 -13.97 -8.11
C TYR A 113 24.13 -15.18 -8.33
N ILE A 114 23.78 -16.38 -7.85
CA ILE A 114 24.57 -17.60 -8.07
C ILE A 114 24.76 -17.85 -9.57
N LEU A 115 23.67 -17.84 -10.34
CA LEU A 115 23.76 -18.06 -11.79
C LEU A 115 24.63 -17.00 -12.46
N LYS A 116 24.54 -15.75 -11.98
CA LYS A 116 25.30 -14.66 -12.56
C LYS A 116 26.78 -14.75 -12.21
N ILE A 117 27.13 -15.09 -10.98
CA ILE A 117 28.51 -15.06 -10.47
C ILE A 117 29.40 -16.05 -11.23
N GLU A 118 28.86 -17.22 -11.59
CA GLU A 118 29.53 -18.24 -12.40
C GLU A 118 29.86 -17.73 -13.82
N SER A 119 29.01 -16.87 -14.37
CA SER A 119 29.21 -16.32 -15.72
C SER A 119 30.27 -15.20 -15.78
N LEU A 120 30.69 -14.66 -14.64
CA LEU A 120 31.60 -13.51 -14.58
C LEU A 120 33.05 -13.95 -14.70
N LYS A 121 33.79 -13.31 -15.61
CA LYS A 121 35.16 -13.70 -15.96
C LYS A 121 36.24 -13.11 -15.06
N THR A 122 35.98 -11.98 -14.40
CA THR A 122 37.00 -11.23 -13.65
C THR A 122 36.67 -11.23 -12.17
N ALA A 123 37.71 -11.35 -11.33
CA ALA A 123 37.58 -11.26 -9.88
C ALA A 123 36.86 -9.98 -9.45
N ARG A 124 37.24 -8.83 -10.03
CA ARG A 124 36.60 -7.54 -9.76
C ARG A 124 35.10 -7.50 -10.12
N ALA A 125 34.69 -8.16 -11.20
CA ALA A 125 33.27 -8.22 -11.56
C ALA A 125 32.49 -9.08 -10.56
N LYS A 126 33.08 -10.21 -10.14
CA LYS A 126 32.51 -11.08 -9.10
C LYS A 126 32.35 -10.31 -7.79
N GLU A 127 33.42 -9.70 -7.30
CA GLU A 127 33.43 -8.85 -6.10
C GLU A 127 32.35 -7.77 -6.14
N ASN A 128 32.29 -6.97 -7.20
CA ASN A 128 31.27 -5.93 -7.34
C ASN A 128 29.84 -6.50 -7.30
N HIS A 129 29.62 -7.70 -7.86
CA HIS A 129 28.31 -8.33 -7.86
C HIS A 129 27.94 -8.88 -6.48
N THR A 130 28.90 -9.46 -5.77
CA THR A 130 28.76 -9.92 -4.38
C THR A 130 28.48 -8.77 -3.43
N VAL A 131 29.20 -7.65 -3.55
CA VAL A 131 28.94 -6.44 -2.75
C VAL A 131 27.49 -5.97 -2.89
N ARG A 132 26.96 -5.96 -4.13
CA ARG A 132 25.55 -5.62 -4.36
C ARG A 132 24.57 -6.61 -3.74
N MET A 133 24.93 -7.89 -3.67
CA MET A 133 24.12 -8.89 -3.00
C MET A 133 24.08 -8.63 -1.49
N PHE A 134 25.22 -8.34 -0.86
CA PHE A 134 25.25 -7.93 0.55
C PHE A 134 24.45 -6.64 0.81
N GLU A 135 24.61 -5.62 -0.04
CA GLU A 135 23.80 -4.38 0.04
C GLU A 135 22.30 -4.68 -0.05
N THR A 136 21.90 -5.62 -0.91
CA THR A 136 20.50 -6.06 -1.05
C THR A 136 19.98 -6.74 0.22
N ILE A 137 20.80 -7.59 0.85
CA ILE A 137 20.45 -8.30 2.08
C ILE A 137 20.29 -7.30 3.24
N GLU A 138 21.25 -6.39 3.42
CA GLU A 138 21.19 -5.37 4.47
C GLU A 138 20.00 -4.42 4.26
N ARG A 139 19.73 -4.06 3.02
CA ARG A 139 18.55 -3.29 2.63
C ARG A 139 17.25 -4.02 2.95
N ALA A 140 17.19 -5.34 2.82
CA ALA A 140 16.02 -6.13 3.15
C ALA A 140 15.81 -6.21 4.67
N LYS A 141 16.89 -6.41 5.44
CA LYS A 141 16.85 -6.40 6.92
C LYS A 141 16.29 -5.08 7.43
N SER A 142 16.68 -3.95 6.84
CA SER A 142 16.27 -2.61 7.30
C SER A 142 14.80 -2.27 7.10
N ILE A 143 14.09 -2.98 6.21
CA ILE A 143 12.64 -2.75 5.96
C ILE A 143 11.74 -3.82 6.55
N LEU A 144 12.29 -4.81 7.25
CA LEU A 144 11.46 -5.72 8.02
C LEU A 144 10.64 -4.94 9.06
N ILE A 145 9.38 -5.33 9.21
CA ILE A 145 8.46 -4.75 10.18
C ILE A 145 8.57 -5.55 11.48
N ASP A 146 8.69 -4.86 12.61
CA ASP A 146 8.69 -5.49 13.93
C ASP A 146 7.32 -6.09 14.24
N ASN A 147 7.19 -7.39 14.01
CA ASN A 147 5.99 -8.19 14.24
C ASN A 147 6.36 -9.67 14.47
N GLU A 148 5.35 -10.53 14.61
CA GLU A 148 5.52 -11.94 14.94
C GLU A 148 6.42 -12.73 13.96
N THR A 149 6.51 -12.33 12.69
CA THR A 149 7.34 -13.00 11.67
C THR A 149 8.73 -12.38 11.50
N TYR A 150 9.03 -11.29 12.21
CA TYR A 150 10.30 -10.56 12.08
C TYR A 150 11.52 -11.46 12.28
N GLN A 151 11.58 -12.19 13.41
CA GLN A 151 12.75 -13.02 13.74
C GLN A 151 12.96 -14.15 12.74
N HIS A 152 11.88 -14.77 12.28
CA HIS A 152 11.95 -15.83 11.27
C HIS A 152 12.47 -15.30 9.94
N SER A 153 11.94 -14.16 9.46
CA SER A 153 12.42 -13.54 8.22
C SER A 153 13.85 -13.04 8.34
N LEU A 154 14.24 -12.46 9.48
CA LEU A 154 15.61 -12.03 9.75
C LEU A 154 16.57 -13.22 9.70
N GLN A 155 16.26 -14.31 10.39
CA GLN A 155 17.07 -15.52 10.33
C GLN A 155 17.27 -16.01 8.89
N ARG A 156 16.20 -16.01 8.08
CA ARG A 156 16.32 -16.41 6.67
C ARG A 156 17.24 -15.50 5.87
N LEU A 157 17.23 -14.19 6.14
CA LEU A 157 18.15 -13.24 5.51
C LEU A 157 19.59 -13.44 5.96
N GLU A 158 19.82 -13.79 7.23
CA GLU A 158 21.17 -14.13 7.74
C GLU A 158 21.71 -15.44 7.12
N GLU A 159 20.85 -16.44 6.92
CA GLU A 159 21.24 -17.66 6.18
C GLU A 159 21.70 -17.31 4.76
N ILE A 160 20.95 -16.48 4.03
CA ILE A 160 21.34 -16.04 2.68
C ILE A 160 22.63 -15.20 2.70
N HIS A 161 22.84 -14.40 3.75
CA HIS A 161 24.09 -13.67 3.93
C HIS A 161 25.27 -14.63 4.04
N HIS A 162 25.15 -15.64 4.90
CA HIS A 162 26.18 -16.65 5.08
C HIS A 162 26.44 -17.44 3.78
N ASP A 163 25.39 -17.88 3.09
CA ASP A 163 25.51 -18.60 1.82
C ASP A 163 26.21 -17.72 0.74
N THR A 164 26.00 -16.40 0.78
CA THR A 164 26.68 -15.43 -0.10
C THR A 164 28.18 -15.35 0.21
N GLU A 165 28.57 -15.33 1.50
CA GLU A 165 29.98 -15.36 1.93
C GLU A 165 30.68 -16.65 1.51
N GLU A 166 30.03 -17.79 1.70
CA GLU A 166 30.56 -19.10 1.30
C GLU A 166 30.77 -19.16 -0.22
N THR A 167 29.74 -18.77 -0.97
CA THR A 167 29.81 -18.71 -2.44
C THR A 167 30.97 -17.82 -2.91
N PHE A 168 31.14 -16.63 -2.32
CA PHE A 168 32.21 -15.72 -2.69
C PHE A 168 33.60 -16.26 -2.34
N SER A 169 33.74 -16.94 -1.20
CA SER A 169 35.00 -17.56 -0.77
C SER A 169 35.42 -18.68 -1.73
N ASN A 170 34.46 -19.52 -2.16
CA ASN A 170 34.70 -20.63 -3.07
C ASN A 170 35.12 -20.20 -4.47
N ILE A 171 34.62 -19.07 -4.97
CA ILE A 171 34.95 -18.57 -6.32
C ILE A 171 36.18 -17.66 -6.38
N SER A 172 36.68 -17.24 -5.22
CA SER A 172 37.85 -16.35 -5.08
C SER A 172 39.15 -17.13 -4.80
N THR A 173 39.04 -18.44 -4.55
CA THR A 173 40.16 -19.38 -4.42
C THR A 173 40.54 -19.91 -5.80
#